data_AF-A0AA38JCG3-F1
#
_entry.id   AF-A0AA38JCG3-F1
#
_cell.length_a   1.000
_cell.length_b   1.000
_cell.length_c   1.000
_cell.angle_alpha   90.00
_cell.angle_beta   90.00
_cell.angle_gamma   90.00
#
_symmetry.space_group_name_H-M   'P 1'
#
loop_
_entity.id
_entity.type
_entity.pdbx_description
1 polymer ?
#
loop_
_entity_poly.entity_id
_entity_poly.type
_entity_poly.pdbx_seq_one_letter_code
_entity_poly.pdbx_strand_id
1 'polypeptide(L)'
;MKTLPPKWNPIVGPQNEDRTDQNQALGEGIKFDYRITTEGTLADAFRIFTEGKTTNELINQNHDQEKEETITIYTDGSCINNGNDNAKAGAGIFCPTHNNLNRAIRIPQSSPQTNQSGEILSIREAVKTAQPTANLMILSDSKTSIDGLTKHRQKWEDIGFIGVANPDEYKTTIATLRKRETVTTFKWIKGHAGIEGNEQADKLAKEGCLKDGADEINMVIDPLFKITGAKLKGMSQALAYKAIRAQKMSKKTYQKALDRRATITNVGRAKYMINELQGVEPSDRLFWRSLRHNDFSRKFRYFIWMTSHNGFKNGDYWTHIPTLEYRANCITCGNPESMEHILNECENSHQKTVWSLAENLWHEKKTKWIEPNFGIILGCGLIKITDDKGKHLPGDSRLYRILISESAHLIWKIRCEKAIQGREISDTEVKHRWKKTIESRLELDCLRVKMKHTGKHIDNKLVKSTWNEVLNGRDNLPENWMEESGVLVGIRSGMG
;
A
#
# COMPACT_ATOMS: atom_id res chain seq x y z
N MET A 1 45.16 -16.64 -5.85
CA MET A 1 44.37 -17.46 -4.91
C MET A 1 44.99 -17.60 -3.50
N LYS A 2 46.25 -17.22 -3.24
CA LYS A 2 46.85 -17.21 -1.87
C LYS A 2 46.74 -15.87 -1.11
N THR A 3 45.95 -14.93 -1.61
CA THR A 3 45.82 -13.56 -1.08
C THR A 3 44.47 -13.28 -0.42
N LEU A 4 43.58 -14.29 -0.39
CA LEU A 4 42.27 -14.15 0.25
C LEU A 4 42.37 -14.50 1.74
N PRO A 5 41.76 -13.71 2.64
CA PRO A 5 41.61 -14.07 4.04
C PRO A 5 40.94 -15.46 4.18
N PRO A 6 41.26 -16.26 5.22
CA PRO A 6 40.82 -17.65 5.34
C PRO A 6 39.32 -17.90 5.13
N LYS A 7 38.47 -16.94 5.52
CA LYS A 7 37.00 -16.96 5.34
C LYS A 7 36.55 -17.05 3.86
N TRP A 8 37.37 -16.59 2.93
CA TRP A 8 37.07 -16.58 1.49
C TRP A 8 37.86 -17.66 0.74
N ASN A 9 38.54 -18.55 1.46
CA ASN A 9 39.26 -19.66 0.86
C ASN A 9 38.34 -20.89 0.80
N PRO A 10 37.80 -21.25 -0.38
CA PRO A 10 36.88 -22.39 -0.52
C PRO A 10 37.52 -23.76 -0.23
N ILE A 11 38.83 -23.80 0.06
CA ILE A 11 39.60 -25.02 0.36
C ILE A 11 39.57 -25.37 1.86
N VAL A 12 39.19 -24.43 2.76
CA VAL A 12 39.43 -24.56 4.22
C VAL A 12 38.15 -24.70 5.06
N GLY A 13 36.96 -24.80 4.46
CA GLY A 13 35.71 -25.02 5.19
C GLY A 13 35.49 -26.50 5.55
N PRO A 14 34.86 -26.84 6.70
CA PRO A 14 34.46 -28.22 6.98
C PRO A 14 33.54 -28.71 5.86
N GLN A 15 33.92 -29.82 5.22
CA GLN A 15 33.02 -30.57 4.35
C GLN A 15 31.94 -31.18 5.24
N ASN A 16 30.69 -30.70 5.13
CA ASN A 16 29.54 -31.38 5.69
C ASN A 16 28.35 -31.30 4.73
N GLU A 17 27.58 -32.39 4.79
CA GLU A 17 26.78 -33.01 3.75
C GLU A 17 25.58 -32.21 3.20
N ASP A 18 25.10 -32.71 2.07
CA ASP A 18 24.04 -32.24 1.19
C ASP A 18 22.87 -31.46 1.82
N ARG A 19 22.40 -30.47 1.05
CA ARG A 19 21.11 -29.80 1.23
C ARG A 19 19.96 -30.82 1.15
N THR A 20 19.55 -31.37 2.28
CA THR A 20 18.18 -31.87 2.44
C THR A 20 17.32 -30.77 3.05
N ASP A 21 16.38 -30.24 2.25
CA ASP A 21 15.23 -29.47 2.73
C ASP A 21 14.39 -30.35 3.67
N GLN A 22 14.81 -30.50 4.92
CA GLN A 22 13.96 -31.09 5.97
C GLN A 22 12.97 -30.02 6.46
N ASN A 23 12.08 -29.59 5.57
CA ASN A 23 10.77 -29.08 5.97
C ASN A 23 9.89 -30.29 6.34
N GLN A 24 10.21 -30.98 7.44
CA GLN A 24 9.26 -31.91 8.04
C GLN A 24 8.33 -31.12 8.97
N ALA A 25 7.11 -30.91 8.49
CA ALA A 25 5.99 -30.56 9.34
C ALA A 25 5.18 -31.82 9.60
N LEU A 26 5.08 -32.21 10.87
CA LEU A 26 3.87 -32.65 11.58
C LEU A 26 4.26 -32.93 13.04
N GLY A 27 3.74 -32.15 13.98
CA GLY A 27 3.86 -32.38 15.44
C GLY A 27 4.86 -31.52 16.21
N GLU A 28 6.12 -31.46 15.75
CA GLU A 28 7.28 -31.04 16.58
C GLU A 28 7.78 -29.59 16.41
N GLY A 29 7.26 -28.83 15.44
CA GLY A 29 7.66 -27.43 15.19
C GLY A 29 8.86 -27.27 14.24
N ILE A 30 9.15 -26.03 13.83
CA ILE A 30 10.19 -25.68 12.85
C ILE A 30 11.42 -25.14 13.60
N LYS A 31 12.54 -25.86 13.56
CA LYS A 31 13.81 -25.41 14.14
C LYS A 31 14.33 -24.17 13.41
N PHE A 32 14.79 -23.16 14.14
CA PHE A 32 15.44 -21.99 13.56
C PHE A 32 16.80 -22.39 12.97
N ASP A 33 17.06 -22.01 11.73
CA ASP A 33 18.38 -22.18 11.13
C ASP A 33 19.26 -20.98 11.46
N TYR A 34 20.29 -21.21 12.30
CA TYR A 34 21.23 -20.22 12.80
C TYR A 34 22.26 -19.78 11.76
N ARG A 35 22.43 -20.55 10.68
CA ARG A 35 23.52 -20.36 9.72
C ARG A 35 23.40 -19.06 8.95
N ILE A 36 24.56 -18.53 8.60
CA ILE A 36 24.72 -17.43 7.64
C ILE A 36 25.26 -18.06 6.37
N THR A 37 24.55 -17.94 5.26
CA THR A 37 25.02 -18.53 3.99
C THR A 37 26.29 -17.81 3.50
N THR A 38 27.43 -18.46 3.69
CA THR A 38 28.77 -18.02 3.28
C THR A 38 29.31 -18.73 2.05
N GLU A 39 28.59 -19.71 1.53
CA GLU A 39 29.03 -20.56 0.41
C GLU A 39 28.37 -20.17 -0.92
N GLY A 40 29.02 -20.52 -2.03
CA GLY A 40 28.48 -20.35 -3.38
C GLY A 40 29.51 -19.83 -4.38
N THR A 41 29.00 -19.25 -5.47
CA THR A 41 29.80 -18.64 -6.53
C THR A 41 30.37 -17.28 -6.11
N LEU A 42 31.24 -16.69 -6.92
CA LEU A 42 31.73 -15.32 -6.70
C LEU A 42 30.58 -14.29 -6.58
N ALA A 43 29.45 -14.51 -7.28
CA ALA A 43 28.26 -13.66 -7.17
C ALA A 43 27.50 -13.80 -5.84
N ASP A 44 27.72 -14.90 -5.10
CA ASP A 44 27.21 -15.11 -3.74
C ASP A 44 28.07 -14.38 -2.68
N ALA A 45 29.35 -14.14 -2.99
CA ALA A 45 30.32 -13.50 -2.10
C ALA A 45 30.19 -11.97 -2.06
N PHE A 46 29.86 -11.34 -3.19
CA PHE A 46 29.77 -9.88 -3.27
C PHE A 46 28.39 -9.37 -2.84
N ARG A 47 28.40 -8.45 -1.87
CA ARG A 47 27.24 -7.68 -1.42
C ARG A 47 27.39 -6.21 -1.79
N ILE A 48 26.30 -5.60 -2.25
CA ILE A 48 26.22 -4.17 -2.57
C ILE A 48 25.21 -3.48 -1.63
N PHE A 49 25.25 -2.15 -1.56
CA PHE A 49 24.48 -1.36 -0.58
C PHE A 49 24.80 -1.72 0.88
N THR A 50 26.06 -2.07 1.16
CA THR A 50 26.55 -2.37 2.50
C THR A 50 26.69 -1.09 3.34
N GLU A 51 26.56 -1.21 4.66
CA GLU A 51 26.66 -0.09 5.60
C GLU A 51 27.60 -0.42 6.76
N GLY A 52 28.40 0.56 7.20
CA GLY A 52 29.23 0.46 8.41
C GLY A 52 30.44 -0.49 8.30
N LYS A 53 31.14 -0.66 9.43
CA LYS A 53 32.18 -1.68 9.58
C LYS A 53 31.51 -3.02 9.91
N THR A 54 31.88 -4.07 9.20
CA THR A 54 31.49 -5.45 9.50
C THR A 54 32.58 -6.12 10.35
N THR A 55 32.20 -7.10 11.17
CA THR A 55 33.18 -7.92 11.88
C THR A 55 33.77 -9.00 10.97
N ASN A 56 35.03 -9.35 11.19
CA ASN A 56 35.71 -10.48 10.57
C ASN A 56 35.70 -11.73 11.45
N GLU A 57 35.11 -11.67 12.64
CA GLU A 57 35.05 -12.77 13.59
C GLU A 57 34.18 -13.92 13.06
N LEU A 58 34.61 -15.15 13.35
CA LEU A 58 33.84 -16.36 13.08
C LEU A 58 32.93 -16.62 14.28
N ILE A 59 31.64 -16.84 14.00
CA ILE A 59 30.67 -17.20 15.02
C ILE A 59 30.73 -18.72 15.18
N ASN A 60 31.04 -19.20 16.38
CA ASN A 60 30.88 -20.61 16.71
C ASN A 60 29.38 -20.90 16.89
N GLN A 61 28.81 -21.77 16.06
CA GLN A 61 27.38 -22.08 16.01
C GLN A 61 27.07 -23.50 16.52
N ASN A 62 27.80 -23.97 17.53
CA ASN A 62 27.49 -25.26 18.16
C ASN A 62 26.22 -25.13 19.01
N HIS A 63 25.06 -25.24 18.37
CA HIS A 63 23.74 -25.21 19.00
C HIS A 63 23.15 -26.61 19.24
N ASP A 64 23.88 -27.66 18.86
CA ASP A 64 23.42 -29.07 18.87
C ASP A 64 23.51 -29.77 20.23
N GLN A 65 23.72 -29.03 21.33
CA GLN A 65 23.60 -29.60 22.67
C GLN A 65 22.13 -29.63 23.08
N GLU A 66 21.46 -30.76 22.85
CA GLU A 66 20.13 -31.01 23.42
C GLU A 66 20.22 -30.97 24.95
N LYS A 67 19.50 -30.02 25.56
CA LYS A 67 19.36 -29.88 27.01
C LYS A 67 17.94 -30.29 27.42
N GLU A 68 17.81 -30.83 28.62
CA GLU A 68 16.57 -31.49 29.09
C GLU A 68 15.37 -30.54 29.27
N GLU A 69 15.59 -29.24 29.49
CA GLU A 69 14.51 -28.28 29.75
C GLU A 69 14.15 -27.42 28.52
N THR A 70 12.86 -27.44 28.14
CA THR A 70 12.29 -26.60 27.08
C THR A 70 11.29 -25.60 27.65
N ILE A 71 11.61 -24.31 27.55
CA ILE A 71 10.71 -23.22 27.93
C ILE A 71 9.74 -22.97 26.76
N THR A 72 8.45 -22.95 27.07
CA THR A 72 7.39 -22.71 26.09
C THR A 72 6.80 -21.31 26.29
N ILE A 73 6.82 -20.49 25.23
CA ILE A 73 6.31 -19.10 25.26
C ILE A 73 5.32 -18.90 24.10
N TYR A 74 4.17 -18.32 24.43
CA TYR A 74 3.16 -17.86 23.49
C TYR A 74 3.38 -16.37 23.19
N THR A 75 3.28 -16.00 21.92
CA THR A 75 3.53 -14.63 21.47
C THR A 75 2.46 -14.17 20.49
N ASP A 76 1.96 -12.96 20.70
CA ASP A 76 0.97 -12.33 19.82
C ASP A 76 1.26 -10.82 19.63
N GLY A 77 0.62 -10.22 18.62
CA GLY A 77 0.66 -8.80 18.32
C GLY A 77 -0.73 -8.26 18.02
N SER A 78 -1.01 -7.05 18.50
CA SER A 78 -2.29 -6.37 18.29
C SER A 78 -2.06 -4.96 17.75
N CYS A 79 -3.03 -4.41 17.02
CA CYS A 79 -2.97 -3.03 16.55
C CYS A 79 -4.37 -2.40 16.42
N ILE A 80 -4.58 -1.33 17.18
CA ILE A 80 -5.76 -0.46 17.06
C ILE A 80 -5.54 0.50 15.88
N ASN A 81 -6.55 0.71 15.04
CA ASN A 81 -6.51 1.58 13.86
C ASN A 81 -5.40 1.23 12.85
N ASN A 82 -5.09 -0.06 12.68
CA ASN A 82 -4.02 -0.53 11.81
C ASN A 82 -4.12 0.05 10.38
N GLY A 83 -3.03 0.67 9.92
CA GLY A 83 -2.93 1.29 8.59
C GLY A 83 -3.32 2.78 8.54
N ASN A 84 -3.72 3.38 9.66
CA ASN A 84 -3.98 4.81 9.80
C ASN A 84 -2.87 5.51 10.60
N ASP A 85 -2.82 6.84 10.52
CA ASP A 85 -1.76 7.64 11.15
C ASP A 85 -1.84 7.65 12.70
N ASN A 86 -3.01 7.32 13.26
CA ASN A 86 -3.25 7.17 14.70
C ASN A 86 -3.15 5.71 15.19
N ALA A 87 -2.52 4.82 14.42
CA ALA A 87 -2.37 3.42 14.77
C ALA A 87 -1.60 3.23 16.09
N LYS A 88 -2.05 2.29 16.91
CA LYS A 88 -1.45 1.95 18.21
C LYS A 88 -1.20 0.45 18.29
N ALA A 89 0.06 0.02 18.24
CA ALA A 89 0.43 -1.39 18.24
C ALA A 89 0.96 -1.87 19.59
N GLY A 90 0.70 -3.13 19.91
CA GLY A 90 1.11 -3.81 21.13
C GLY A 90 1.60 -5.23 20.85
N ALA A 91 2.40 -5.75 21.77
CA ALA A 91 3.01 -7.06 21.75
C ALA A 91 2.73 -7.78 23.08
N GLY A 92 2.34 -9.05 23.00
CA GLY A 92 2.03 -9.88 24.16
C GLY A 92 2.94 -11.10 24.22
N ILE A 93 3.48 -11.36 25.41
CA ILE A 93 4.39 -12.48 25.68
C ILE A 93 3.83 -13.20 26.89
N PHE A 94 3.54 -14.50 26.75
CA PHE A 94 2.98 -15.30 27.82
C PHE A 94 3.73 -16.63 27.97
N CYS A 95 4.26 -16.89 29.15
CA CYS A 95 4.91 -18.14 29.54
C CYS A 95 4.14 -18.76 30.72
N PRO A 96 3.40 -19.86 30.52
CA PRO A 96 2.61 -20.50 31.58
C PRO A 96 3.45 -20.95 32.78
N THR A 97 4.67 -21.42 32.52
CA THR A 97 5.59 -21.97 33.54
C THR A 97 6.35 -20.89 34.32
N HIS A 98 6.44 -19.68 33.79
CA HIS A 98 7.31 -18.62 34.31
C HIS A 98 6.61 -17.26 34.22
N ASN A 99 5.75 -16.97 35.20
CA ASN A 99 4.88 -15.77 35.20
C ASN A 99 5.66 -14.44 35.12
N ASN A 100 6.90 -14.40 35.63
CA ASN A 100 7.77 -13.23 35.57
C ASN A 100 8.25 -12.89 34.14
N LEU A 101 8.08 -13.80 33.17
CA LEU A 101 8.37 -13.55 31.76
C LEU A 101 7.19 -12.91 31.02
N ASN A 102 5.99 -12.90 31.62
CA ASN A 102 4.79 -12.36 31.00
C ASN A 102 4.88 -10.86 30.86
N ARG A 103 4.58 -10.34 29.67
CA ARG A 103 4.74 -8.92 29.41
C ARG A 103 3.77 -8.43 28.34
N ALA A 104 3.09 -7.34 28.66
CA ALA A 104 2.43 -6.48 27.70
C ALA A 104 3.40 -5.37 27.29
N ILE A 105 3.60 -5.16 26.01
CA ILE A 105 4.56 -4.19 25.46
C ILE A 105 3.85 -3.26 24.49
N ARG A 106 4.04 -1.96 24.65
CA ARG A 106 3.65 -0.97 23.66
C ARG A 106 4.77 -0.75 22.67
N ILE A 107 4.47 -0.90 21.39
CA ILE A 107 5.50 -0.81 20.34
C ILE A 107 6.14 0.59 20.32
N PRO A 108 7.49 0.69 20.29
CA PRO A 108 8.20 1.96 20.22
C PRO A 108 7.72 2.83 19.06
N GLN A 109 7.67 4.15 19.27
CA GLN A 109 7.29 5.10 18.21
C GLN A 109 8.26 5.10 17.02
N SER A 110 9.51 4.66 17.23
CA SER A 110 10.50 4.48 16.18
C SER A 110 10.21 3.28 15.27
N SER A 111 9.31 2.38 15.66
CA SER A 111 8.89 1.21 14.89
C SER A 111 7.51 1.44 14.27
N PRO A 112 7.19 0.85 13.09
CA PRO A 112 5.88 0.97 12.49
C PRO A 112 4.79 0.48 13.45
N GLN A 113 3.72 1.25 13.64
CA GLN A 113 2.59 0.84 14.46
C GLN A 113 1.66 -0.06 13.64
N THR A 114 1.98 -1.35 13.57
CA THR A 114 1.20 -2.36 12.83
C THR A 114 1.08 -3.65 13.63
N ASN A 115 0.10 -4.50 13.28
CA ASN A 115 -0.06 -5.83 13.90
C ASN A 115 1.23 -6.66 13.78
N GLN A 116 1.78 -6.68 12.57
CA GLN A 116 2.98 -7.45 12.25
C GLN A 116 4.21 -6.99 13.05
N SER A 117 4.34 -5.69 13.32
CA SER A 117 5.41 -5.19 14.20
C SER A 117 5.27 -5.76 15.61
N GLY A 118 4.04 -5.85 16.12
CA GLY A 118 3.71 -6.48 17.40
C GLY A 118 4.11 -7.94 17.44
N GLU A 119 3.70 -8.70 16.43
CA GLU A 119 3.95 -10.14 16.30
C GLU A 119 5.46 -10.46 16.22
N ILE A 120 6.24 -9.69 15.47
CA ILE A 120 7.69 -9.93 15.35
C ILE A 120 8.42 -9.52 16.63
N LEU A 121 8.01 -8.41 17.24
CA LEU A 121 8.68 -7.88 18.42
C LEU A 121 8.37 -8.70 19.67
N SER A 122 7.18 -9.29 19.82
CA SER A 122 6.87 -10.24 20.90
C SER A 122 7.76 -11.48 20.81
N ILE A 123 8.01 -12.02 19.62
CA ILE A 123 8.98 -13.10 19.39
C ILE A 123 10.38 -12.67 19.83
N ARG A 124 10.86 -11.50 19.39
CA ARG A 124 12.19 -11.00 19.76
C ARG A 124 12.36 -10.88 21.27
N GLU A 125 11.38 -10.28 21.95
CA GLU A 125 11.44 -10.07 23.38
C GLU A 125 11.32 -11.39 24.15
N ALA A 126 10.51 -12.35 23.70
CA ALA A 126 10.46 -13.70 24.24
C ALA A 126 11.83 -14.42 24.16
N VAL A 127 12.51 -14.28 23.02
CA VAL A 127 13.86 -14.84 22.79
C VAL A 127 14.90 -14.22 23.73
N LYS A 128 14.77 -12.92 24.06
CA LYS A 128 15.67 -12.20 24.98
C LYS A 128 15.44 -12.52 26.44
N THR A 129 14.18 -12.74 26.84
CA THR A 129 13.82 -12.98 28.24
C THR A 129 13.94 -14.46 28.63
N ALA A 130 13.77 -15.37 27.67
CA ALA A 130 13.99 -16.78 27.89
C ALA A 130 15.43 -17.08 28.29
N GLN A 131 15.61 -17.99 29.25
CA GLN A 131 16.94 -18.38 29.74
C GLN A 131 17.85 -18.80 28.57
N PRO A 132 19.09 -18.30 28.47
CA PRO A 132 19.98 -18.61 27.35
C PRO A 132 20.30 -20.10 27.22
N THR A 133 20.29 -20.81 28.35
CA THR A 133 20.70 -22.21 28.49
C THR A 133 19.58 -23.22 28.30
N ALA A 134 18.32 -22.81 28.16
CA ALA A 134 17.19 -23.72 27.94
C ALA A 134 16.73 -23.70 26.48
N ASN A 135 16.24 -24.83 25.97
CA ASN A 135 15.61 -24.86 24.66
C ASN A 135 14.35 -23.98 24.68
N LEU A 136 14.03 -23.35 23.56
CA LEU A 136 12.91 -22.41 23.47
C LEU A 136 11.90 -22.85 22.42
N MET A 137 10.66 -23.09 22.84
CA MET A 137 9.53 -23.29 21.94
C MET A 137 8.66 -22.04 21.90
N ILE A 138 8.55 -21.42 20.72
CA ILE A 138 7.72 -20.24 20.47
C ILE A 138 6.45 -20.67 19.75
N LEU A 139 5.30 -20.39 20.36
CA LEU A 139 3.98 -20.59 19.76
C LEU A 139 3.38 -19.24 19.36
N SER A 140 2.97 -19.11 18.10
CA SER A 140 2.32 -17.91 17.59
C SER A 140 1.33 -18.26 16.50
N ASP A 141 0.25 -17.49 16.39
CA ASP A 141 -0.69 -17.57 15.28
C ASP A 141 -0.26 -16.74 14.06
N SER A 142 0.79 -15.92 14.20
CA SER A 142 1.40 -15.17 13.11
C SER A 142 2.24 -16.07 12.20
N LYS A 143 1.57 -16.74 11.26
CA LYS A 143 2.22 -17.52 10.21
C LYS A 143 3.21 -16.67 9.41
N THR A 144 2.87 -15.40 9.16
CA THR A 144 3.73 -14.47 8.42
C THR A 144 5.05 -14.19 9.12
N SER A 145 5.04 -14.01 10.45
CA SER A 145 6.26 -13.77 11.22
C SER A 145 7.12 -15.04 11.30
N ILE A 146 6.49 -16.20 11.54
CA ILE A 146 7.19 -17.49 11.54
C ILE A 146 7.81 -17.79 10.18
N ASP A 147 7.05 -17.68 9.08
CA ASP A 147 7.55 -17.92 7.72
C ASP A 147 8.66 -16.91 7.36
N GLY A 148 8.57 -15.66 7.85
CA GLY A 148 9.60 -14.64 7.70
C GLY A 148 10.93 -14.99 8.37
N LEU A 149 10.88 -15.54 9.59
CA LEU A 149 12.06 -15.95 10.37
C LEU A 149 12.64 -17.31 9.93
N THR A 150 11.84 -18.13 9.25
CA THR A 150 12.23 -19.49 8.82
C THR A 150 12.37 -19.57 7.29
N LYS A 151 11.27 -19.79 6.57
CA LYS A 151 11.24 -20.07 5.13
C LYS A 151 11.77 -18.94 4.25
N HIS A 152 11.51 -17.69 4.61
CA HIS A 152 11.85 -16.53 3.78
C HIS A 152 13.16 -15.85 4.19
N ARG A 153 13.64 -16.12 5.41
CA ARG A 153 14.83 -15.49 6.00
C ARG A 153 16.00 -15.46 5.04
N GLN A 154 16.39 -16.62 4.51
CA GLN A 154 17.56 -16.74 3.65
C GLN A 154 17.46 -15.85 2.41
N LYS A 155 16.31 -15.91 1.71
CA LYS A 155 16.05 -15.06 0.54
C LYS A 155 16.07 -13.58 0.91
N TRP A 156 15.50 -13.19 2.05
CA TRP A 156 15.47 -11.80 2.50
C TRP A 156 16.86 -11.27 2.87
N GLU A 157 17.67 -12.07 3.56
CA GLU A 157 19.07 -11.75 3.85
C GLU A 157 19.90 -11.61 2.57
N ASP A 158 19.65 -12.45 1.57
CA ASP A 158 20.32 -12.40 0.27
C ASP A 158 19.96 -11.12 -0.51
N ILE A 159 18.73 -10.62 -0.42
CA ILE A 159 18.34 -9.34 -1.02
C ILE A 159 18.52 -8.14 -0.08
N GLY A 160 19.18 -8.31 1.07
CA GLY A 160 19.41 -7.25 2.05
C GLY A 160 18.14 -6.62 2.62
N PHE A 161 17.04 -7.37 2.66
CA PHE A 161 15.70 -6.94 3.06
C PHE A 161 15.11 -5.81 2.20
N ILE A 162 15.63 -5.59 0.98
CA ILE A 162 15.15 -4.50 0.11
C ILE A 162 13.69 -4.76 -0.29
N GLY A 163 12.81 -3.85 0.11
CA GLY A 163 11.38 -3.93 -0.19
C GLY A 163 10.61 -4.98 0.61
N VAL A 164 11.21 -5.54 1.66
CA VAL A 164 10.55 -6.37 2.66
C VAL A 164 9.87 -5.44 3.69
N ALA A 165 8.66 -5.78 4.13
CA ALA A 165 7.98 -5.05 5.20
C ALA A 165 8.62 -5.37 6.56
N ASN A 166 8.62 -4.40 7.47
CA ASN A 166 9.22 -4.54 8.81
C ASN A 166 10.66 -5.08 8.81
N PRO A 167 11.55 -4.55 7.94
CA PRO A 167 12.87 -5.14 7.73
C PRO A 167 13.74 -5.06 8.99
N ASP A 168 13.59 -4.02 9.80
CA ASP A 168 14.43 -3.81 10.98
C ASP A 168 13.97 -4.67 12.16
N GLU A 169 12.68 -4.92 12.31
CA GLU A 169 12.13 -5.90 13.25
C GLU A 169 12.63 -7.31 12.93
N TYR A 170 12.60 -7.72 11.65
CA TYR A 170 13.14 -9.03 11.26
C TYR A 170 14.64 -9.13 11.52
N LYS A 171 15.44 -8.14 11.07
CA LYS A 171 16.90 -8.16 11.24
C LYS A 171 17.29 -8.24 12.72
N THR A 172 16.64 -7.45 13.58
CA THR A 172 16.92 -7.47 15.03
C THR A 172 16.51 -8.78 15.68
N THR A 173 15.38 -9.36 15.27
CA THR A 173 14.90 -10.65 15.78
C THR A 173 15.82 -11.79 15.37
N ILE A 174 16.23 -11.84 14.09
CA ILE A 174 17.18 -12.82 13.56
C ILE A 174 18.53 -12.73 14.29
N ALA A 175 19.05 -11.52 14.51
CA ALA A 175 20.28 -11.33 15.25
C ALA A 175 20.17 -11.81 16.71
N THR A 176 19.02 -11.55 17.34
CA THR A 176 18.75 -12.02 18.71
C THR A 176 18.69 -13.55 18.77
N LEU A 177 18.01 -14.18 17.80
CA LEU A 177 17.93 -15.64 17.70
C LEU A 177 19.32 -16.26 17.53
N ARG A 178 20.15 -15.70 16.63
CA ARG A 178 21.52 -16.19 16.40
C ARG A 178 22.45 -16.04 17.60
N LYS A 179 22.14 -15.11 18.52
CA LYS A 179 22.92 -14.91 19.75
C LYS A 179 22.64 -15.98 20.81
N ARG A 180 21.52 -16.71 20.72
CA ARG A 180 21.21 -17.77 21.68
C ARG A 180 22.16 -18.94 21.50
N GLU A 181 22.54 -19.56 22.62
CA GLU A 181 23.40 -20.75 22.62
C GLU A 181 22.61 -22.03 22.32
N THR A 182 21.30 -22.01 22.54
CA THR A 182 20.40 -23.18 22.48
C THR A 182 19.37 -23.10 21.37
N VAL A 183 18.76 -24.26 21.05
CA VAL A 183 17.79 -24.43 19.97
C VAL A 183 16.50 -23.65 20.25
N THR A 184 16.01 -22.97 19.22
CA THR A 184 14.71 -22.28 19.19
C THR A 184 13.86 -22.91 18.11
N THR A 185 12.65 -23.33 18.49
CA THR A 185 11.67 -23.99 17.62
C THR A 185 10.40 -23.15 17.55
N PHE A 186 9.87 -22.98 16.34
CA PHE A 186 8.63 -22.25 16.10
C PHE A 186 7.48 -23.20 15.82
N LYS A 187 6.35 -23.03 16.49
CA LYS A 187 5.12 -23.77 16.21
C LYS A 187 3.99 -22.81 15.88
N TRP A 188 3.53 -22.87 14.64
CA TRP A 188 2.32 -22.14 14.26
C TRP A 188 1.11 -22.79 14.91
N ILE A 189 0.27 -21.97 15.53
CA ILE A 189 -1.01 -22.39 16.09
C ILE A 189 -2.14 -21.60 15.45
N LYS A 190 -3.35 -22.14 15.49
CA LYS A 190 -4.52 -21.44 14.95
C LYS A 190 -4.97 -20.37 15.95
N GLY A 191 -5.04 -19.12 15.51
CA GLY A 191 -5.60 -18.03 16.30
C GLY A 191 -7.10 -18.25 16.58
N HIS A 192 -7.57 -17.74 17.73
CA HIS A 192 -8.96 -17.86 18.20
C HIS A 192 -9.51 -19.30 18.24
N ALA A 193 -8.66 -20.26 18.59
CA ALA A 193 -9.02 -21.68 18.64
C ALA A 193 -9.24 -22.22 20.06
N GLY A 194 -9.40 -21.37 21.08
CA GLY A 194 -9.55 -21.82 22.48
C GLY A 194 -8.23 -22.22 23.14
N ILE A 195 -7.08 -21.84 22.57
CA ILE A 195 -5.76 -22.18 23.14
C ILE A 195 -5.44 -21.16 24.22
N GLU A 196 -5.64 -21.53 25.48
CA GLU A 196 -5.48 -20.66 26.66
C GLU A 196 -4.22 -19.79 26.60
N GLY A 197 -3.05 -20.38 26.33
CA GLY A 197 -1.79 -19.63 26.26
C GLY A 197 -1.75 -18.55 25.17
N ASN A 198 -2.40 -18.80 24.02
CA ASN A 198 -2.50 -17.81 22.94
C ASN A 198 -3.51 -16.71 23.29
N GLU A 199 -4.60 -17.06 23.96
CA GLU A 199 -5.61 -16.07 24.40
C GLU A 199 -5.04 -15.13 25.46
N GLN A 200 -4.20 -15.64 26.37
CA GLN A 200 -3.45 -14.79 27.30
C GLN A 200 -2.43 -13.89 26.58
N ALA A 201 -1.74 -14.40 25.55
CA ALA A 201 -0.84 -13.58 24.74
C ALA A 201 -1.59 -12.46 23.97
N ASP A 202 -2.74 -12.77 23.36
CA ASP A 202 -3.63 -11.78 22.69
C ASP A 202 -4.09 -10.71 23.68
N LYS A 203 -4.50 -11.13 24.89
CA LYS A 203 -4.89 -10.20 25.96
C LYS A 203 -3.75 -9.25 26.32
N LEU A 204 -2.54 -9.78 26.54
CA LEU A 204 -1.36 -8.95 26.83
C LEU A 204 -0.99 -8.03 25.65
N ALA A 205 -1.18 -8.47 24.40
CA ALA A 205 -0.94 -7.64 23.23
C ALA A 205 -1.92 -6.46 23.16
N LYS A 206 -3.20 -6.70 23.45
CA LYS A 206 -4.24 -5.65 23.56
C LYS A 206 -3.98 -4.69 24.71
N GLU A 207 -3.56 -5.18 25.88
CA GLU A 207 -3.11 -4.34 26.98
C GLU A 207 -1.93 -3.45 26.55
N GLY A 208 -0.99 -4.03 25.79
CA GLY A 208 0.12 -3.31 25.16
C GLY A 208 -0.37 -2.15 24.29
N CYS A 209 -1.39 -2.35 23.44
CA CYS A 209 -1.98 -1.29 22.62
C CYS A 209 -2.56 -0.14 23.45
N LEU A 210 -3.11 -0.43 24.63
CA LEU A 210 -3.81 0.52 25.47
C LEU A 210 -2.90 1.34 26.38
N LYS A 211 -1.61 1.01 26.50
CA LYS A 211 -0.67 1.84 27.26
C LYS A 211 -0.56 3.25 26.67
N ASP A 212 -0.50 4.23 27.57
CA ASP A 212 -0.38 5.66 27.24
C ASP A 212 0.97 6.00 26.61
N GLY A 213 2.05 5.42 27.13
CA GLY A 213 3.42 5.59 26.64
C GLY A 213 3.94 4.39 25.85
N ALA A 214 4.79 4.63 24.85
CA ALA A 214 5.53 3.57 24.18
C ALA A 214 6.65 3.04 25.09
N ASP A 215 6.82 1.72 25.14
CA ASP A 215 7.92 1.13 25.87
C ASP A 215 9.24 1.41 25.14
N GLU A 216 10.31 1.66 25.90
CA GLU A 216 11.65 1.82 25.33
C GLU A 216 12.26 0.44 25.05
N ILE A 217 12.51 0.15 23.78
CA ILE A 217 13.06 -1.14 23.35
C ILE A 217 14.31 -0.89 22.51
N ASN A 218 15.42 -1.45 22.98
CA ASN A 218 16.69 -1.34 22.27
C ASN A 218 16.71 -2.22 21.01
N MET A 219 16.54 -1.60 19.85
CA MET A 219 16.59 -2.24 18.53
C MET A 219 18.00 -2.28 17.91
N VAL A 220 19.06 -2.04 18.69
CA VAL A 220 20.44 -2.12 18.20
C VAL A 220 20.83 -3.57 17.95
N ILE A 221 21.31 -3.85 16.73
CA ILE A 221 21.84 -5.15 16.33
C ILE A 221 23.29 -5.23 16.78
N ASP A 222 23.61 -6.31 17.50
CA ASP A 222 24.98 -6.68 17.84
C ASP A 222 25.83 -6.77 16.56
N PRO A 223 26.94 -6.01 16.44
CA PRO A 223 27.78 -5.99 15.24
C PRO A 223 28.23 -7.38 14.77
N LEU A 224 28.35 -8.35 15.69
CA LEU A 224 28.71 -9.72 15.36
C LEU A 224 27.69 -10.40 14.45
N PHE A 225 26.41 -10.13 14.65
CA PHE A 225 25.30 -10.73 13.90
C PHE A 225 24.72 -9.81 12.82
N LYS A 226 25.33 -8.64 12.61
CA LYS A 226 24.85 -7.64 11.64
C LYS A 226 25.24 -8.01 10.20
N ILE A 227 24.25 -8.43 9.43
CA ILE A 227 24.38 -8.65 7.99
C ILE A 227 23.95 -7.37 7.24
N THR A 228 24.81 -6.86 6.35
CA THR A 228 24.52 -5.64 5.55
C THR A 228 24.57 -5.89 4.05
N GLY A 229 23.89 -5.03 3.31
CA GLY A 229 23.79 -5.10 1.85
C GLY A 229 23.02 -6.30 1.33
N ALA A 230 23.01 -6.42 0.00
CA ALA A 230 22.33 -7.47 -0.74
C ALA A 230 23.34 -8.16 -1.66
N LYS A 231 23.27 -9.49 -1.76
CA LYS A 231 24.10 -10.29 -2.68
C LYS A 231 23.82 -9.90 -4.13
N LEU A 232 24.86 -9.82 -4.95
CA LEU A 232 24.73 -9.55 -6.38
C LEU A 232 23.83 -10.58 -7.07
N LYS A 233 23.95 -11.86 -6.72
CA LYS A 233 23.10 -12.94 -7.26
C LYS A 233 21.60 -12.73 -7.00
N GLY A 234 21.25 -12.16 -5.84
CA GLY A 234 19.85 -11.88 -5.47
C GLY A 234 19.31 -10.57 -6.05
N MET A 235 20.16 -9.76 -6.71
CA MET A 235 19.81 -8.42 -7.14
C MET A 235 19.14 -8.43 -8.52
N SER A 236 17.94 -7.85 -8.60
CA SER A 236 17.29 -7.51 -9.86
C SER A 236 17.33 -6.00 -10.09
N GLN A 237 17.13 -5.55 -11.34
CA GLN A 237 17.00 -4.11 -11.65
C GLN A 237 15.91 -3.43 -10.81
N ALA A 238 14.78 -4.11 -10.59
CA ALA A 238 13.68 -3.59 -9.78
C ALA A 238 14.08 -3.45 -8.30
N LEU A 239 14.84 -4.41 -7.74
CA LEU A 239 15.37 -4.32 -6.38
C LEU A 239 16.42 -3.22 -6.25
N ALA A 240 17.35 -3.13 -7.19
CA ALA A 240 18.37 -2.08 -7.21
C ALA A 240 17.72 -0.68 -7.25
N TYR A 241 16.70 -0.51 -8.10
CA TYR A 241 15.94 0.73 -8.17
C TYR A 241 15.25 1.08 -6.83
N LYS A 242 14.64 0.09 -6.15
CA LYS A 242 14.04 0.28 -4.82
C LYS A 242 15.09 0.72 -3.79
N ALA A 243 16.26 0.07 -3.75
CA ALA A 243 17.36 0.43 -2.85
C ALA A 243 17.87 1.86 -3.11
N ILE A 244 18.17 2.20 -4.38
CA ILE A 244 18.62 3.54 -4.76
C ILE A 244 17.57 4.60 -4.40
N ARG A 245 16.28 4.30 -4.62
CA ARG A 245 15.20 5.21 -4.22
C ARG A 245 15.13 5.39 -2.71
N ALA A 246 15.25 4.32 -1.91
CA ALA A 246 15.27 4.43 -0.46
C ALA A 246 16.43 5.32 0.03
N GLN A 247 17.64 5.13 -0.53
CA GLN A 247 18.80 5.96 -0.24
C GLN A 247 18.64 7.42 -0.69
N LYS A 248 17.96 7.68 -1.82
CA LYS A 248 17.63 9.04 -2.24
C LYS A 248 16.63 9.67 -1.26
N MET A 249 15.61 8.94 -0.84
CA MET A 249 14.59 9.41 0.09
C MET A 249 15.15 9.77 1.47
N SER A 250 16.27 9.19 1.91
CA SER A 250 16.90 9.57 3.17
C SER A 250 17.69 10.89 3.09
N LYS A 251 17.99 11.39 1.88
CA LYS A 251 18.71 12.66 1.70
C LYS A 251 17.76 13.85 1.86
N LYS A 252 18.04 14.72 2.82
CA LYS A 252 17.27 15.97 3.06
C LYS A 252 17.11 16.83 1.80
N THR A 253 18.13 16.90 0.95
CA THR A 253 18.08 17.65 -0.33
C THR A 253 17.03 17.09 -1.30
N TYR A 254 16.94 15.76 -1.39
CA TYR A 254 15.94 15.10 -2.22
C TYR A 254 14.54 15.22 -1.63
N GLN A 255 14.39 15.11 -0.31
CA GLN A 255 13.12 15.38 0.38
C GLN A 255 12.64 16.81 0.12
N LYS A 256 13.53 17.81 0.21
CA LYS A 256 13.20 19.21 -0.11
C LYS A 256 12.82 19.40 -1.59
N ALA A 257 13.45 18.68 -2.51
CA ALA A 257 13.06 18.72 -3.93
C ALA A 257 11.70 18.03 -4.21
N LEU A 258 11.28 17.10 -3.35
CA LEU A 258 9.96 16.47 -3.39
C LEU A 258 8.88 17.31 -2.68
N ASP A 259 9.27 18.21 -1.77
CA ASP A 259 8.42 19.19 -1.10
C ASP A 259 7.94 20.25 -2.11
N ARG A 260 7.01 19.81 -2.95
CA ARG A 260 6.31 20.65 -3.92
C ARG A 260 5.11 21.23 -3.20
N ARG A 261 5.23 22.48 -2.74
CA ARG A 261 4.14 23.22 -2.08
C ARG A 261 2.77 23.02 -2.74
N ALA A 262 2.70 23.15 -4.07
CA ALA A 262 1.45 22.94 -4.82
C ALA A 262 0.89 21.52 -4.69
N THR A 263 1.75 20.49 -4.65
CA THR A 263 1.31 19.10 -4.41
C THR A 263 0.72 18.95 -3.01
N ILE A 264 1.40 19.48 -1.98
CA ILE A 264 0.93 19.40 -0.60
C ILE A 264 -0.41 20.12 -0.46
N THR A 265 -0.53 21.33 -1.03
CA THR A 265 -1.79 22.08 -1.04
C THR A 265 -2.91 21.29 -1.71
N ASN A 266 -2.68 20.75 -2.91
CA ASN A 266 -3.72 20.01 -3.65
C ASN A 266 -4.14 18.72 -2.94
N VAL A 267 -3.17 17.96 -2.42
CA VAL A 267 -3.45 16.76 -1.60
C VAL A 267 -4.22 17.13 -0.33
N GLY A 268 -3.81 18.19 0.36
CA GLY A 268 -4.49 18.69 1.55
C GLY A 268 -5.94 19.09 1.30
N ARG A 269 -6.20 19.80 0.19
CA ARG A 269 -7.58 20.16 -0.23
C ARG A 269 -8.44 18.93 -0.48
N ALA A 270 -7.89 17.92 -1.15
CA ALA A 270 -8.59 16.66 -1.37
C ALA A 270 -8.90 15.95 -0.05
N LYS A 271 -7.91 15.79 0.82
CA LYS A 271 -8.06 15.15 2.15
C LYS A 271 -9.11 15.86 3.00
N TYR A 272 -9.06 17.19 3.05
CA TYR A 272 -10.04 18.02 3.75
C TYR A 272 -11.46 17.75 3.25
N MET A 273 -11.70 17.80 1.93
CA MET A 273 -13.04 17.52 1.38
C MET A 273 -13.51 16.09 1.66
N ILE A 274 -12.62 15.09 1.66
CA ILE A 274 -12.98 13.72 2.00
C ILE A 274 -13.31 13.58 3.49
N ASN A 275 -12.62 14.30 4.37
CA ASN A 275 -12.94 14.36 5.78
C ASN A 275 -14.32 15.00 6.00
N GLU A 276 -14.62 16.12 5.35
CA GLU A 276 -15.94 16.77 5.44
C GLU A 276 -17.07 15.85 4.99
N LEU A 277 -16.85 15.05 3.94
CA LEU A 277 -17.88 14.14 3.41
C LEU A 277 -18.05 12.85 4.22
N GLN A 278 -17.00 12.34 4.87
CA GLN A 278 -17.00 10.99 5.45
C GLN A 278 -16.57 10.92 6.92
N GLY A 279 -16.22 12.04 7.54
CA GLY A 279 -15.76 12.13 8.93
C GLY A 279 -14.40 11.50 9.23
N VAL A 280 -13.66 11.09 8.19
CA VAL A 280 -12.34 10.45 8.32
C VAL A 280 -11.38 11.04 7.31
N GLU A 281 -10.31 11.66 7.81
CA GLU A 281 -9.22 12.15 6.98
C GLU A 281 -8.38 10.97 6.43
N PRO A 282 -8.24 10.84 5.11
CA PRO A 282 -7.48 9.74 4.51
C PRO A 282 -5.97 10.02 4.55
N SER A 283 -5.13 9.01 4.78
CA SER A 283 -3.67 9.20 4.67
C SER A 283 -3.22 9.52 3.24
N ASP A 284 -2.07 10.19 3.09
CA ASP A 284 -1.48 10.52 1.78
C ASP A 284 -1.28 9.26 0.91
N ARG A 285 -0.90 8.14 1.55
CA ARG A 285 -0.76 6.84 0.87
C ARG A 285 -2.09 6.38 0.29
N LEU A 286 -3.18 6.53 1.04
CA LEU A 286 -4.51 6.16 0.59
C LEU A 286 -4.97 7.06 -0.57
N PHE A 287 -4.71 8.36 -0.49
CA PHE A 287 -4.93 9.32 -1.59
C PHE A 287 -4.18 8.91 -2.87
N TRP A 288 -2.87 8.71 -2.83
CA TRP A 288 -2.10 8.33 -4.02
C TRP A 288 -2.51 6.97 -4.61
N ARG A 289 -2.99 6.05 -3.75
CA ARG A 289 -3.55 4.78 -4.21
C ARG A 289 -4.88 4.97 -4.92
N SER A 290 -5.73 5.88 -4.46
CA SER A 290 -7.06 6.13 -5.03
C SER A 290 -6.98 6.69 -6.45
N LEU A 291 -5.94 7.47 -6.79
CA LEU A 291 -5.73 7.98 -8.15
C LEU A 291 -5.58 6.86 -9.20
N ARG A 292 -5.32 5.62 -8.77
CA ARG A 292 -5.20 4.43 -9.63
C ARG A 292 -6.43 3.52 -9.58
N HIS A 293 -7.57 4.02 -9.09
CA HIS A 293 -8.80 3.25 -8.97
C HIS A 293 -9.19 2.55 -10.27
N ASN A 294 -9.73 1.34 -10.18
CA ASN A 294 -10.07 0.50 -11.33
C ASN A 294 -11.18 1.08 -12.22
N ASP A 295 -11.97 2.00 -11.68
CA ASP A 295 -13.01 2.71 -12.44
C ASP A 295 -12.43 3.78 -13.38
N PHE A 296 -11.24 4.31 -13.07
CA PHE A 296 -10.63 5.38 -13.86
C PHE A 296 -9.94 4.89 -15.12
N SER A 297 -10.19 5.59 -16.23
CA SER A 297 -9.46 5.38 -17.49
C SER A 297 -7.97 5.71 -17.31
N ARG A 298 -7.09 5.05 -18.09
CA ARG A 298 -5.64 5.33 -18.05
C ARG A 298 -5.32 6.81 -18.29
N LYS A 299 -6.08 7.44 -19.19
CA LYS A 299 -5.94 8.86 -19.51
C LYS A 299 -6.30 9.75 -18.32
N PHE A 300 -7.40 9.44 -17.61
CA PHE A 300 -7.76 10.17 -16.40
C PHE A 300 -6.73 9.99 -15.27
N ARG A 301 -6.22 8.77 -15.06
CA ARG A 301 -5.20 8.51 -14.02
C ARG A 301 -3.95 9.38 -14.22
N TYR A 302 -3.52 9.56 -15.47
CA TYR A 302 -2.42 10.47 -15.80
C TYR A 302 -2.81 11.93 -15.56
N PHE A 303 -3.99 12.34 -16.06
CA PHE A 303 -4.52 13.69 -15.87
C PHE A 303 -4.60 14.07 -14.39
N ILE A 304 -5.24 13.26 -13.54
CA ILE A 304 -5.43 13.58 -12.13
C ILE A 304 -4.12 13.58 -11.34
N TRP A 305 -3.16 12.71 -11.70
CA TRP A 305 -1.82 12.71 -11.13
C TRP A 305 -1.07 14.00 -11.48
N MET A 306 -1.10 14.43 -12.75
CA MET A 306 -0.51 15.69 -13.18
C MET A 306 -1.18 16.90 -12.51
N THR A 307 -2.51 16.89 -12.38
CA THR A 307 -3.28 17.94 -11.68
C THR A 307 -2.91 18.00 -10.21
N SER A 308 -2.78 16.85 -9.54
CA SER A 308 -2.35 16.78 -8.13
C SER A 308 -0.96 17.38 -7.93
N HIS A 309 -0.08 17.29 -8.94
CA HIS A 309 1.27 17.85 -8.91
C HIS A 309 1.39 19.28 -9.46
N ASN A 310 0.29 19.89 -9.90
CA ASN A 310 0.31 21.14 -10.67
C ASN A 310 1.28 21.09 -11.86
N GLY A 311 1.28 19.97 -12.59
CA GLY A 311 2.26 19.68 -13.64
C GLY A 311 1.87 20.14 -15.05
N PHE A 312 0.67 20.67 -15.23
CA PHE A 312 0.22 21.17 -16.54
C PHE A 312 0.71 22.60 -16.79
N LYS A 313 0.82 22.97 -18.07
CA LYS A 313 1.24 24.30 -18.51
C LYS A 313 0.03 25.24 -18.61
N ASN A 314 -0.37 25.84 -17.50
CA ASN A 314 -1.42 26.85 -17.40
C ASN A 314 -1.01 27.97 -16.44
N GLY A 315 -1.70 29.11 -16.51
CA GLY A 315 -1.52 30.20 -15.54
C GLY A 315 -0.10 30.71 -15.43
N ASP A 316 0.37 30.74 -14.18
CA ASP A 316 1.71 31.14 -13.73
C ASP A 316 2.86 30.49 -14.50
N TYR A 317 2.65 29.32 -15.13
CA TYR A 317 3.66 28.73 -16.00
C TYR A 317 4.07 29.68 -17.14
N TRP A 318 3.11 30.43 -17.69
CA TRP A 318 3.30 31.29 -18.85
C TRP A 318 3.77 32.70 -18.49
N THR A 319 3.58 33.16 -17.25
CA THR A 319 3.86 34.55 -16.83
C THR A 319 5.33 34.96 -16.95
N HIS A 320 6.24 33.98 -16.94
CA HIS A 320 7.70 34.19 -17.01
C HIS A 320 8.30 33.83 -18.37
N ILE A 321 7.46 33.54 -19.37
CA ILE A 321 7.91 33.17 -20.72
C ILE A 321 7.69 34.38 -21.63
N PRO A 322 8.76 35.06 -22.07
CA PRO A 322 8.66 36.20 -22.97
C PRO A 322 7.81 35.88 -24.19
N THR A 323 6.92 36.80 -24.57
CA THR A 323 5.99 36.73 -25.71
C THR A 323 4.79 35.79 -25.55
N LEU A 324 4.70 35.02 -24.46
CA LEU A 324 3.62 34.07 -24.21
C LEU A 324 2.85 34.34 -22.92
N GLU A 325 3.10 35.46 -22.25
CA GLU A 325 2.49 35.85 -20.98
C GLU A 325 0.97 35.98 -21.08
N TYR A 326 0.45 36.33 -22.25
CA TYR A 326 -0.99 36.39 -22.52
C TYR A 326 -1.70 35.05 -22.27
N ARG A 327 -0.97 33.92 -22.29
CA ARG A 327 -1.50 32.57 -22.01
C ARG A 327 -1.66 32.27 -20.52
N ALA A 328 -1.24 33.18 -19.64
CA ALA A 328 -1.46 33.04 -18.21
C ALA A 328 -2.94 33.25 -17.83
N ASN A 329 -3.69 33.98 -18.65
CA ASN A 329 -5.09 34.27 -18.40
C ASN A 329 -5.99 33.38 -19.28
N CYS A 330 -7.17 33.09 -18.76
CA CYS A 330 -8.18 32.32 -19.48
C CYS A 330 -8.65 33.09 -20.71
N ILE A 331 -8.55 32.49 -21.88
CA ILE A 331 -8.99 33.09 -23.14
C ILE A 331 -10.49 33.39 -23.20
N THR A 332 -11.28 32.81 -22.30
CA THR A 332 -12.75 32.89 -22.33
C THR A 332 -13.29 33.98 -21.40
N CYS A 333 -12.67 34.18 -20.23
CA CYS A 333 -13.14 35.14 -19.23
C CYS A 333 -12.08 36.13 -18.75
N GLY A 334 -10.82 36.01 -19.19
CA GLY A 334 -9.73 36.95 -18.85
C GLY A 334 -9.11 36.77 -17.46
N ASN A 335 -9.70 35.96 -16.57
CA ASN A 335 -9.17 35.70 -15.23
C ASN A 335 -7.86 34.88 -15.27
N PRO A 336 -6.99 34.98 -14.26
CA PRO A 336 -5.81 34.12 -14.13
C PRO A 336 -6.19 32.64 -14.21
N GLU A 337 -5.57 31.90 -15.11
CA GLU A 337 -5.99 30.53 -15.40
C GLU A 337 -5.29 29.53 -14.47
N SER A 338 -6.07 28.78 -13.69
CA SER A 338 -5.58 27.64 -12.92
C SER A 338 -6.34 26.37 -13.31
N MET A 339 -5.90 25.19 -12.87
CA MET A 339 -6.67 23.96 -13.11
C MET A 339 -8.03 24.00 -12.39
N GLU A 340 -8.09 24.63 -11.21
CA GLU A 340 -9.35 24.87 -10.50
C GLU A 340 -10.25 25.81 -11.30
N HIS A 341 -9.69 26.89 -11.84
CA HIS A 341 -10.44 27.81 -12.70
C HIS A 341 -11.05 27.08 -13.90
N ILE A 342 -10.26 26.26 -14.59
CA ILE A 342 -10.69 25.48 -15.76
C ILE A 342 -11.81 24.50 -15.40
N LEU A 343 -11.69 23.82 -14.26
CA LEU A 343 -12.61 22.75 -13.87
C LEU A 343 -13.85 23.24 -13.13
N ASN A 344 -13.78 24.37 -12.42
CA ASN A 344 -14.80 24.76 -11.45
C ASN A 344 -15.28 26.23 -11.58
N GLU A 345 -14.43 27.19 -11.96
CA GLU A 345 -14.74 28.62 -11.78
C GLU A 345 -15.04 29.38 -13.09
N CYS A 346 -14.64 28.87 -14.26
CA CYS A 346 -14.73 29.62 -15.50
C CYS A 346 -16.17 29.72 -16.04
N GLU A 347 -16.85 30.81 -15.70
CA GLU A 347 -18.28 31.03 -15.96
C GLU A 347 -18.69 30.99 -17.43
N ASN A 348 -17.80 31.45 -18.33
CA ASN A 348 -18.06 31.53 -19.77
C ASN A 348 -17.54 30.30 -20.54
N SER A 349 -17.03 29.29 -19.84
CA SER A 349 -16.55 28.06 -20.48
C SER A 349 -17.66 27.01 -20.56
N HIS A 350 -17.50 26.03 -21.46
CA HIS A 350 -18.41 24.89 -21.56
C HIS A 350 -18.36 23.94 -20.34
N GLN A 351 -17.60 24.28 -19.29
CA GLN A 351 -17.50 23.50 -18.07
C GLN A 351 -18.85 23.41 -17.34
N LYS A 352 -19.60 24.51 -17.23
CA LYS A 352 -20.95 24.51 -16.64
C LYS A 352 -21.86 23.52 -17.37
N THR A 353 -21.89 23.57 -18.70
CA THR A 353 -22.63 22.63 -19.55
C THR A 353 -22.29 21.17 -19.22
N VAL A 354 -20.99 20.84 -19.09
CA VAL A 354 -20.55 19.47 -18.76
C VAL A 354 -21.00 19.05 -17.36
N TRP A 355 -20.87 19.90 -16.35
CA TRP A 355 -21.29 19.54 -14.99
C TRP A 355 -22.80 19.43 -14.85
N SER A 356 -23.57 20.31 -15.49
CA SER A 356 -25.03 20.19 -15.52
C SER A 356 -25.48 18.88 -16.18
N LEU A 357 -24.81 18.41 -17.23
CA LEU A 357 -25.11 17.10 -17.82
C LEU A 357 -24.84 15.94 -16.84
N ALA A 358 -23.73 16.02 -16.09
CA ALA A 358 -23.38 15.01 -15.09
C ALA A 358 -24.37 14.99 -13.91
N GLU A 359 -24.75 16.16 -13.41
CA GLU A 359 -25.76 16.33 -12.37
C GLU A 359 -27.14 15.84 -12.83
N ASN A 360 -27.58 16.25 -14.02
CA ASN A 360 -28.85 15.81 -14.60
C ASN A 360 -28.94 14.30 -14.73
N LEU A 361 -27.84 13.65 -15.13
CA LEU A 361 -27.81 12.19 -15.19
C LEU A 361 -27.82 11.56 -13.79
N TRP A 362 -27.17 12.20 -12.82
CA TRP A 362 -27.16 11.73 -11.44
C TRP A 362 -28.53 11.87 -10.77
N HIS A 363 -29.37 12.83 -11.15
CA HIS A 363 -30.72 12.98 -10.58
C HIS A 363 -31.65 11.78 -10.81
N GLU A 364 -31.31 10.87 -11.71
CA GLU A 364 -31.97 9.57 -11.84
C GLU A 364 -31.67 8.62 -10.67
N LYS A 365 -30.58 8.88 -9.92
CA LYS A 365 -30.24 8.21 -8.68
C LYS A 365 -31.01 8.82 -7.51
N LYS A 366 -31.32 7.97 -6.51
CA LYS A 366 -31.98 8.41 -5.26
C LYS A 366 -31.03 9.10 -4.29
N THR A 367 -29.73 8.95 -4.49
CA THR A 367 -28.69 9.48 -3.60
C THR A 367 -28.36 10.94 -3.93
N LYS A 368 -28.05 11.73 -2.90
CA LYS A 368 -27.68 13.14 -3.05
C LYS A 368 -26.51 13.33 -4.03
N TRP A 369 -26.64 14.30 -4.93
CA TRP A 369 -25.52 14.77 -5.76
C TRP A 369 -24.49 15.49 -4.89
N ILE A 370 -23.22 15.10 -5.05
CA ILE A 370 -22.10 15.79 -4.43
C ILE A 370 -21.52 16.71 -5.51
N GLU A 371 -21.72 18.01 -5.34
CA GLU A 371 -21.27 18.99 -6.32
C GLU A 371 -19.73 18.95 -6.43
N PRO A 372 -19.16 18.80 -7.65
CA PRO A 372 -17.72 18.71 -7.81
C PRO A 372 -17.07 20.07 -7.61
N ASN A 373 -16.23 20.18 -6.58
CA ASN A 373 -15.20 21.21 -6.46
C ASN A 373 -13.81 20.62 -6.70
N PHE A 374 -12.77 21.46 -6.72
CA PHE A 374 -11.42 21.02 -7.03
C PHE A 374 -10.90 19.92 -6.09
N GLY A 375 -11.16 20.04 -4.78
CA GLY A 375 -10.81 19.02 -3.79
C GLY A 375 -11.56 17.69 -4.00
N ILE A 376 -12.85 17.76 -4.32
CA ILE A 376 -13.68 16.60 -4.63
C ILE A 376 -13.21 15.89 -5.89
N ILE A 377 -12.84 16.63 -6.95
CA ILE A 377 -12.32 16.05 -8.20
C ILE A 377 -10.99 15.33 -7.93
N LEU A 378 -10.07 15.96 -7.17
CA LEU A 378 -8.81 15.35 -6.75
C LEU A 378 -9.03 14.09 -5.89
N GLY A 379 -10.00 14.15 -4.97
CA GLY A 379 -10.32 13.09 -4.01
C GLY A 379 -11.32 12.03 -4.50
N CYS A 380 -11.88 12.15 -5.71
CA CYS A 380 -13.06 11.38 -6.12
C CYS A 380 -12.89 9.85 -6.03
N GLY A 381 -11.66 9.35 -6.12
CA GLY A 381 -11.35 7.92 -5.96
C GLY A 381 -11.59 7.37 -4.54
N LEU A 382 -11.75 8.25 -3.54
CA LEU A 382 -11.99 7.91 -2.14
C LEU A 382 -13.46 8.04 -1.71
N ILE A 383 -14.27 8.69 -2.54
CA ILE A 383 -15.67 8.99 -2.20
C ILE A 383 -16.50 7.70 -2.24
N LYS A 384 -17.21 7.48 -1.14
CA LYS A 384 -18.20 6.42 -0.95
C LYS A 384 -19.57 7.06 -0.83
N ILE A 385 -20.47 6.67 -1.71
CA ILE A 385 -21.88 7.05 -1.66
C ILE A 385 -22.60 6.07 -0.73
N THR A 386 -23.43 6.62 0.16
CA THR A 386 -24.23 5.85 1.12
C THR A 386 -25.71 6.19 0.95
N ASP A 387 -26.58 5.29 1.39
CA ASP A 387 -28.00 5.61 1.59
C ASP A 387 -28.21 6.45 2.86
N ASP A 388 -29.46 6.83 3.13
CA ASP A 388 -29.85 7.64 4.29
C ASP A 388 -29.57 6.94 5.64
N LYS A 389 -29.31 5.62 5.63
CA LYS A 389 -28.95 4.82 6.80
C LYS A 389 -27.45 4.62 6.94
N GLY A 390 -26.64 5.26 6.08
CA GLY A 390 -25.18 5.14 6.07
C GLY A 390 -24.66 3.85 5.43
N LYS A 391 -25.52 3.06 4.77
CA LYS A 391 -25.09 1.84 4.07
C LYS A 391 -24.42 2.22 2.76
N HIS A 392 -23.19 1.73 2.56
CA HIS A 392 -22.44 1.95 1.33
C HIS A 392 -23.14 1.33 0.10
N LEU A 393 -23.21 2.13 -0.98
CA LEU A 393 -23.77 1.77 -2.27
C LEU A 393 -22.65 1.70 -3.32
N PRO A 394 -22.13 0.49 -3.63
CA PRO A 394 -20.99 0.34 -4.55
C PRO A 394 -21.28 0.79 -5.99
N GLY A 395 -22.50 0.56 -6.47
CA GLY A 395 -22.96 0.95 -7.81
C GLY A 395 -22.93 2.46 -8.01
N ASP A 396 -23.49 3.20 -7.06
CA ASP A 396 -23.58 4.65 -7.08
C ASP A 396 -22.20 5.28 -6.89
N SER A 397 -21.41 4.78 -5.93
CA SER A 397 -20.01 5.21 -5.76
C SER A 397 -19.20 5.05 -7.04
N ARG A 398 -19.46 3.99 -7.80
CA ARG A 398 -18.81 3.73 -9.07
C ARG A 398 -19.30 4.67 -10.17
N LEU A 399 -20.61 4.86 -10.30
CA LEU A 399 -21.18 5.80 -11.27
C LEU A 399 -20.62 7.21 -11.02
N TYR A 400 -20.60 7.65 -9.76
CA TYR A 400 -20.09 8.95 -9.36
C TYR A 400 -18.65 9.15 -9.82
N ARG A 401 -17.77 8.17 -9.52
CA ARG A 401 -16.38 8.18 -9.99
C ARG A 401 -16.25 8.28 -11.51
N ILE A 402 -17.11 7.59 -12.26
CA ILE A 402 -17.12 7.66 -13.73
C ILE A 402 -17.53 9.06 -14.19
N LEU A 403 -18.64 9.60 -13.67
CA LEU A 403 -19.14 10.92 -14.05
C LEU A 403 -18.12 12.01 -13.74
N ILE A 404 -17.56 12.05 -12.53
CA ILE A 404 -16.57 13.08 -12.16
C ILE A 404 -15.31 12.96 -13.01
N SER A 405 -14.79 11.74 -13.18
CA SER A 405 -13.51 11.56 -13.88
C SER A 405 -13.58 11.87 -15.38
N GLU A 406 -14.61 11.37 -16.06
CA GLU A 406 -14.74 11.58 -17.51
C GLU A 406 -15.16 13.02 -17.83
N SER A 407 -16.00 13.65 -16.97
CA SER A 407 -16.40 15.06 -17.12
C SER A 407 -15.21 16.00 -16.94
N ALA A 408 -14.45 15.88 -15.84
CA ALA A 408 -13.29 16.75 -15.57
C ALA A 408 -12.24 16.65 -16.69
N HIS A 409 -11.98 15.45 -17.19
CA HIS A 409 -11.02 15.26 -18.28
C HIS A 409 -11.53 15.77 -19.62
N LEU A 410 -12.85 15.68 -19.90
CA LEU A 410 -13.44 16.28 -21.09
C LEU A 410 -13.34 17.82 -21.05
N ILE A 411 -13.65 18.44 -19.90
CA ILE A 411 -13.50 19.89 -19.69
C ILE A 411 -12.08 20.33 -20.01
N TRP A 412 -11.08 19.64 -19.45
CA TRP A 412 -9.67 19.91 -19.75
C TRP A 412 -9.34 19.81 -21.25
N LYS A 413 -9.83 18.76 -21.94
CA LYS A 413 -9.59 18.61 -23.38
C LYS A 413 -10.20 19.74 -24.20
N ILE A 414 -11.45 20.10 -23.91
CA ILE A 414 -12.16 21.20 -24.58
C ILE A 414 -11.38 22.50 -24.39
N ARG A 415 -10.90 22.75 -23.16
CA ARG A 415 -10.04 23.89 -22.87
C ARG A 415 -8.74 23.86 -23.68
N CYS A 416 -8.07 22.70 -23.79
CA CYS A 416 -6.86 22.58 -24.60
C CYS A 416 -7.12 22.83 -26.10
N GLU A 417 -8.22 22.33 -26.66
CA GLU A 417 -8.60 22.60 -28.06
C GLU A 417 -8.82 24.10 -28.30
N LYS A 418 -9.55 24.78 -27.40
CA LYS A 418 -9.73 26.24 -27.50
C LYS A 418 -8.42 27.00 -27.32
N ALA A 419 -7.71 26.80 -26.21
CA ALA A 419 -6.56 27.63 -25.82
C ALA A 419 -5.27 27.33 -26.61
N ILE A 420 -5.11 26.11 -27.14
CA ILE A 420 -3.87 25.70 -27.82
C ILE A 420 -4.09 25.60 -29.34
N GLN A 421 -5.25 25.09 -29.77
CA GLN A 421 -5.53 24.88 -31.19
C GLN A 421 -6.37 25.99 -31.82
N GLY A 422 -6.86 26.95 -31.01
CA GLY A 422 -7.70 28.05 -31.50
C GLY A 422 -9.06 27.58 -32.04
N ARG A 423 -9.52 26.40 -31.62
CA ARG A 423 -10.74 25.80 -32.17
C ARG A 423 -11.97 26.27 -31.41
N GLU A 424 -12.90 26.90 -32.12
CA GLU A 424 -14.24 27.15 -31.59
C GLU A 424 -15.06 25.86 -31.50
N ILE A 425 -15.77 25.71 -30.39
CA ILE A 425 -16.57 24.53 -30.06
C ILE A 425 -17.94 25.04 -29.65
N SER A 426 -19.01 24.43 -30.14
CA SER A 426 -20.38 24.79 -29.75
C SER A 426 -20.85 23.98 -28.53
N ASP A 427 -21.81 24.50 -27.77
CA ASP A 427 -22.45 23.75 -26.68
C ASP A 427 -23.09 22.45 -27.15
N THR A 428 -23.67 22.44 -28.36
CA THR A 428 -24.22 21.23 -28.97
C THR A 428 -23.13 20.18 -29.16
N GLU A 429 -21.95 20.57 -29.66
CA GLU A 429 -20.82 19.64 -29.77
C GLU A 429 -20.35 19.13 -28.39
N VAL A 430 -20.32 19.99 -27.37
CA VAL A 430 -19.96 19.59 -26.00
C VAL A 430 -20.92 18.54 -25.45
N LYS A 431 -22.24 18.76 -25.60
CA LYS A 431 -23.29 17.80 -25.18
C LYS A 431 -23.09 16.44 -25.85
N HIS A 432 -22.87 16.42 -27.16
CA HIS A 432 -22.63 15.17 -27.91
C HIS A 432 -21.34 14.45 -27.46
N ARG A 433 -20.25 15.19 -27.27
CA ARG A 433 -18.97 14.62 -26.83
C ARG A 433 -19.06 14.04 -25.42
N TRP A 434 -19.76 14.72 -24.52
CA TRP A 434 -19.98 14.22 -23.16
C TRP A 434 -20.83 12.95 -23.18
N LYS A 435 -21.98 12.97 -23.86
CA LYS A 435 -22.85 11.80 -24.02
C LYS A 435 -22.09 10.59 -24.58
N LYS A 436 -21.38 10.77 -25.69
CA LYS A 436 -20.54 9.74 -26.31
C LYS A 436 -19.48 9.19 -25.34
N THR A 437 -18.91 10.04 -24.49
CA THR A 437 -17.92 9.64 -23.51
C THR A 437 -18.53 8.71 -22.46
N ILE A 438 -19.70 9.04 -21.91
CA ILE A 438 -20.36 8.19 -20.92
C ILE A 438 -20.92 6.91 -21.57
N GLU A 439 -21.48 6.98 -22.79
CA GLU A 439 -21.93 5.79 -23.54
C GLU A 439 -20.77 4.81 -23.80
N SER A 440 -19.60 5.33 -24.19
CA SER A 440 -18.39 4.50 -24.34
C SER A 440 -18.01 3.79 -23.04
N ARG A 441 -18.28 4.38 -21.87
CA ARG A 441 -18.02 3.74 -20.57
C ARG A 441 -19.00 2.60 -20.29
N LEU A 442 -20.27 2.79 -20.63
CA LEU A 442 -21.30 1.77 -20.53
C LEU A 442 -20.98 0.58 -21.46
N GLU A 443 -20.64 0.84 -22.71
CA GLU A 443 -20.24 -0.19 -23.69
C GLU A 443 -19.03 -1.00 -23.21
N LEU A 444 -18.00 -0.32 -22.69
CA LEU A 444 -16.83 -0.99 -22.12
C LEU A 444 -17.19 -1.89 -20.93
N ASP A 445 -18.13 -1.48 -20.09
CA ASP A 445 -18.58 -2.31 -18.97
C ASP A 445 -19.35 -3.54 -19.45
N CYS A 446 -20.24 -3.38 -20.43
CA CYS A 446 -20.96 -4.50 -21.07
C CYS A 446 -19.97 -5.52 -21.66
N LEU A 447 -18.95 -5.05 -22.37
CA LEU A 447 -17.88 -5.90 -22.90
C LEU A 447 -17.14 -6.62 -21.77
N ARG A 448 -16.83 -5.94 -20.66
CA ARG A 448 -16.11 -6.54 -19.53
C ARG A 448 -16.93 -7.59 -18.77
N VAL A 449 -18.25 -7.46 -18.72
CA VAL A 449 -19.13 -8.52 -18.17
C VAL A 449 -18.99 -9.82 -18.99
N LYS A 450 -18.84 -9.71 -20.32
CA LYS A 450 -18.64 -10.88 -21.21
C LYS A 450 -17.26 -11.54 -21.05
N MET A 451 -16.27 -10.87 -20.47
CA MET A 451 -14.88 -11.34 -20.37
C MET A 451 -14.59 -12.25 -19.15
N LYS A 452 -15.47 -13.21 -18.84
CA LYS A 452 -15.46 -14.05 -17.62
C LYS A 452 -14.13 -14.77 -17.35
N HIS A 453 -13.41 -15.18 -18.40
CA HIS A 453 -12.12 -15.91 -18.28
C HIS A 453 -10.87 -15.02 -18.30
N THR A 454 -11.04 -13.70 -18.19
CA THR A 454 -9.91 -12.76 -18.19
C THR A 454 -9.82 -12.05 -16.85
N GLY A 455 -8.61 -11.59 -16.50
CA GLY A 455 -8.42 -10.69 -15.35
C GLY A 455 -9.06 -9.29 -15.50
N LYS A 456 -9.89 -9.07 -16.54
CA LYS A 456 -10.58 -7.81 -16.82
C LYS A 456 -12.09 -7.87 -16.59
N HIS A 457 -12.63 -9.04 -16.20
CA HIS A 457 -14.04 -9.23 -15.88
C HIS A 457 -14.54 -8.19 -14.86
N ILE A 458 -15.80 -7.80 -14.97
CA ILE A 458 -16.52 -7.02 -13.97
C ILE A 458 -17.83 -7.72 -13.63
N ASP A 459 -18.19 -7.72 -12.34
CA ASP A 459 -19.39 -8.38 -11.87
C ASP A 459 -20.68 -7.76 -12.44
N ASN A 460 -21.59 -8.62 -12.92
CA ASN A 460 -22.84 -8.20 -13.54
C ASN A 460 -23.74 -7.40 -12.57
N LYS A 461 -23.84 -7.81 -11.29
CA LYS A 461 -24.65 -7.09 -10.29
C LYS A 461 -24.10 -5.69 -10.05
N LEU A 462 -22.78 -5.54 -10.02
CA LEU A 462 -22.15 -4.23 -9.91
C LEU A 462 -22.51 -3.33 -11.11
N VAL A 463 -22.39 -3.83 -12.34
CA VAL A 463 -22.72 -3.06 -13.55
C VAL A 463 -24.21 -2.68 -13.58
N LYS A 464 -25.12 -3.60 -13.23
CA LYS A 464 -26.56 -3.32 -13.07
C LYS A 464 -26.78 -2.18 -12.07
N SER A 465 -26.19 -2.27 -10.88
CA SER A 465 -26.34 -1.23 -9.85
C SER A 465 -25.75 0.12 -10.26
N THR A 466 -24.69 0.14 -11.09
CA THR A 466 -24.11 1.37 -11.63
C THR A 466 -25.06 2.03 -12.64
N TRP A 467 -25.58 1.27 -13.61
CA TRP A 467 -26.18 1.85 -14.81
C TRP A 467 -27.72 1.82 -14.86
N ASN A 468 -28.40 0.81 -14.28
CA ASN A 468 -29.82 0.55 -14.56
C ASN A 468 -30.75 1.77 -14.44
N GLU A 469 -30.53 2.61 -13.43
CA GLU A 469 -31.38 3.78 -13.17
C GLU A 469 -31.18 4.88 -14.22
N VAL A 470 -30.00 4.95 -14.85
CA VAL A 470 -29.63 6.00 -15.81
C VAL A 470 -29.81 5.58 -17.29
N LEU A 471 -30.37 4.39 -17.55
CA LEU A 471 -30.59 3.88 -18.91
C LEU A 471 -31.87 4.42 -19.55
N ASN A 472 -31.80 4.68 -20.86
CA ASN A 472 -32.98 4.93 -21.68
C ASN A 472 -33.86 3.69 -21.76
N GLY A 473 -35.17 3.87 -21.62
CA GLY A 473 -36.13 2.78 -21.82
C GLY A 473 -35.92 1.59 -20.89
N ARG A 474 -35.43 1.83 -19.66
CA ARG A 474 -35.08 0.77 -18.68
C ARG A 474 -36.17 -0.28 -18.49
N ASP A 475 -37.43 0.12 -18.58
CA ASP A 475 -38.59 -0.76 -18.34
C ASP A 475 -38.78 -1.76 -19.50
N ASN A 476 -38.14 -1.51 -20.65
CA ASN A 476 -38.19 -2.35 -21.84
C ASN A 476 -36.88 -3.14 -22.09
N LEU A 477 -35.89 -3.07 -21.19
CA LEU A 477 -34.63 -3.80 -21.35
C LEU A 477 -34.76 -5.22 -20.80
N PRO A 478 -34.29 -6.25 -21.53
CA PRO A 478 -34.29 -7.62 -21.03
C PRO A 478 -33.35 -7.76 -19.81
N GLU A 479 -33.62 -8.73 -18.93
CA GLU A 479 -32.88 -8.86 -17.66
C GLU A 479 -31.36 -9.11 -17.87
N ASN A 480 -31.00 -9.66 -19.03
CA ASN A 480 -29.65 -9.98 -19.50
C ASN A 480 -29.16 -9.01 -20.60
N TRP A 481 -29.64 -7.76 -20.65
CA TRP A 481 -29.30 -6.76 -21.68
C TRP A 481 -27.78 -6.54 -21.91
N MET A 482 -26.94 -6.86 -20.92
CA MET A 482 -25.47 -6.78 -21.05
C MET A 482 -24.84 -7.99 -21.74
N GLU A 483 -25.51 -9.14 -21.78
CA GLU A 483 -24.99 -10.41 -22.29
C GLU A 483 -25.42 -10.66 -23.74
N GLU A 484 -26.61 -10.20 -24.12
CA GLU A 484 -27.15 -10.38 -25.46
C GLU A 484 -26.42 -9.54 -26.52
N SER A 485 -26.40 -10.06 -27.75
CA SER A 485 -25.89 -9.36 -28.93
C SER A 485 -27.08 -8.74 -29.65
N GLY A 486 -27.13 -7.40 -29.76
CA GLY A 486 -28.21 -6.68 -30.47
C GLY A 486 -29.06 -5.75 -29.61
N VAL A 487 -28.85 -5.69 -28.30
CA VAL A 487 -29.54 -4.71 -27.42
C VAL A 487 -28.83 -3.36 -27.51
N LEU A 488 -29.52 -2.35 -28.05
CA LEU A 488 -29.04 -0.96 -28.06
C LEU A 488 -29.33 -0.33 -26.69
N VAL A 489 -28.28 -0.11 -25.91
CA VAL A 489 -28.38 0.46 -24.57
C VAL A 489 -27.78 1.86 -24.60
N GLY A 490 -28.64 2.87 -24.45
CA GLY A 490 -28.23 4.28 -24.40
C GLY A 490 -28.47 4.89 -23.03
N ILE A 491 -27.76 5.98 -22.76
CA ILE A 491 -27.90 6.73 -21.51
C ILE A 491 -28.99 7.79 -21.66
N ARG A 492 -29.79 8.00 -20.60
CA ARG A 492 -30.83 9.03 -20.59
C ARG A 492 -30.29 10.38 -21.04
N SER A 493 -30.86 10.86 -22.14
CA SER A 493 -30.64 12.23 -22.57
C SER A 493 -31.64 13.04 -21.78
N GLY A 494 -31.17 13.78 -20.77
CA GLY A 494 -32.02 14.76 -20.10
C GLY A 494 -32.63 15.65 -21.17
N MET A 495 -33.95 15.51 -21.39
CA MET A 495 -34.74 16.40 -22.22
C MET A 495 -35.26 17.50 -21.30
N GLY A 496 -34.85 18.73 -21.62
CA GLY A 496 -35.07 19.96 -20.87
C GLY A 496 -33.94 20.92 -21.18
#